data_AF-A0A972X8A2-F1
#
_entry.id   AF-A0A972X8A2-F1
#
_cell.length_a   1.000
_cell.length_b   1.000
_cell.length_c   1.000
_cell.angle_alpha   90.00
_cell.angle_beta   90.00
_cell.angle_gamma   90.00
#
_symmetry.space_group_name_H-M   'P 1'
#
loop_
_entity.id
_entity.type
_entity.pdbx_description
1 polymer ?
#
loop_
_entity_poly.entity_id
_entity_poly.type
_entity_poly.pdbx_seq_one_letter_code
_entity_poly.pdbx_strand_id
1 'polypeptide(L)'
;MAAHLQPGKLVSLRGRDWVVLPSDDTDLLVVKPLGGSDDETTGIYLPFAIDHDTPRDARFPPPDAADLGDITTARLLYEAARLAFRNGAGPFRALAKLSFRPRAYQIVPLVMALRQEIVRLLIADDVGVGKTVEALLLTRELMERRRVRRFAVICLPHLCDQWQQEIRDKLDIDAVIIRSSTQARLDRQIQGDTSVYDYYPYQIISIDYIKAASRRDVFVEQCPELVIIDEAHACARPEGASEKQQQRYHLLSRLAAKPEQNLVMLTATPHSGKQEEFHSLLGLLKSEFADLDLPTSS
;
A
#
# COMPACT_ATOMS: atom_id res chain seq x y z
N MET A 1 15.69 -30.44 -28.88
CA MET A 1 15.02 -30.54 -27.56
C MET A 1 15.26 -29.24 -26.83
N ALA A 2 14.25 -28.37 -26.73
CA ALA A 2 14.36 -27.10 -26.03
C ALA A 2 14.63 -27.37 -24.54
N ALA A 3 15.73 -26.84 -24.01
CA ALA A 3 15.97 -26.88 -22.57
C ALA A 3 14.79 -26.18 -21.89
N HIS A 4 14.13 -26.84 -20.94
CA HIS A 4 13.03 -26.23 -20.20
C HIS A 4 13.50 -24.93 -19.54
N LEU A 5 12.93 -23.80 -20.00
CA LEU A 5 13.16 -22.46 -19.47
C LEU A 5 12.29 -22.30 -18.22
N GLN A 6 12.77 -22.83 -17.09
CA GLN A 6 12.07 -22.68 -15.82
C GLN A 6 12.29 -21.28 -15.25
N PRO A 7 11.27 -20.68 -14.60
CA PRO A 7 11.44 -19.42 -13.86
C PRO A 7 12.60 -19.51 -12.87
N GLY A 8 13.42 -18.46 -12.81
CA GLY A 8 14.65 -18.38 -12.00
C GLY A 8 15.91 -18.91 -12.70
N LYS A 9 15.79 -19.58 -13.85
CA LYS A 9 16.95 -20.02 -14.64
C LYS A 9 17.69 -18.82 -15.24
N LEU A 10 19.01 -18.93 -15.31
CA LEU A 10 19.86 -17.95 -15.99
C LEU A 10 20.04 -18.33 -17.46
N VAL A 11 19.83 -17.36 -18.35
CA VAL A 11 19.99 -17.52 -19.80
C VAL A 11 20.76 -16.37 -20.40
N SER A 12 21.55 -16.66 -21.42
CA SER A 12 22.26 -15.67 -22.22
C SER A 12 21.60 -15.54 -23.59
N LEU A 13 21.22 -14.31 -23.95
CA LEU A 13 20.63 -13.95 -25.25
C LEU A 13 20.84 -12.45 -25.48
N ARG A 14 20.87 -12.01 -26.75
CA ARG A 14 21.20 -10.62 -27.12
C ARG A 14 22.49 -10.06 -26.48
N GLY A 15 23.49 -10.93 -26.24
CA GLY A 15 24.80 -10.52 -25.70
C GLY A 15 24.80 -10.12 -24.22
N ARG A 16 23.76 -10.46 -23.45
CA ARG A 16 23.74 -10.26 -21.99
C ARG A 16 23.08 -11.44 -21.27
N ASP A 17 23.30 -11.52 -19.97
CA ASP A 17 22.71 -12.54 -19.11
C ASP A 17 21.42 -12.04 -18.45
N TRP A 18 20.45 -12.95 -18.34
CA TRP A 18 19.10 -12.68 -17.89
C TRP A 18 18.62 -13.76 -16.93
N VAL A 19 17.69 -13.39 -16.06
CA VAL A 19 16.88 -14.34 -15.29
C VAL A 19 15.52 -14.53 -15.96
N VAL A 20 15.11 -15.78 -16.13
CA VAL A 20 13.78 -16.14 -16.64
C VAL A 20 12.75 -15.83 -15.56
N LEU A 21 11.69 -15.10 -15.92
CA LEU A 21 10.55 -14.80 -15.04
C LEU A 21 9.37 -15.73 -15.33
N PRO A 22 8.39 -15.85 -14.41
CA PRO A 22 7.13 -16.52 -14.69
C PRO A 22 6.39 -15.86 -15.87
N SER A 23 5.80 -16.68 -16.73
CA SER A 23 4.93 -16.27 -17.82
C SER A 23 3.70 -17.19 -17.82
N ASP A 24 2.53 -16.60 -18.03
CA ASP A 24 1.27 -17.35 -18.19
C ASP A 24 1.10 -17.87 -19.65
N ASP A 25 1.95 -17.40 -20.57
CA ASP A 25 1.97 -17.79 -21.98
C ASP A 25 3.27 -18.58 -22.30
N THR A 26 3.10 -19.78 -22.85
CA THR A 26 4.20 -20.68 -23.22
C THR A 26 5.02 -20.21 -24.40
N ASP A 27 4.46 -19.35 -25.25
CA ASP A 27 5.16 -18.78 -26.41
C ASP A 27 5.91 -17.50 -26.05
N LEU A 28 5.69 -16.96 -24.85
CA LEU A 28 6.32 -15.73 -24.37
C LEU A 28 7.37 -16.03 -23.29
N LEU A 29 8.63 -15.82 -23.65
CA LEU A 29 9.74 -15.83 -22.69
C LEU A 29 9.87 -14.45 -22.04
N VAL A 30 9.50 -14.36 -20.76
CA VAL A 30 9.70 -13.14 -19.97
C VAL A 30 11.05 -13.22 -19.27
N VAL A 31 11.91 -12.24 -19.48
CA VAL A 31 13.26 -12.19 -18.93
C VAL A 31 13.57 -10.82 -18.33
N LYS A 32 14.38 -10.80 -17.27
CA LYS A 32 14.93 -9.57 -16.68
C LYS A 32 16.46 -9.60 -16.67
N PRO A 33 17.16 -8.52 -17.02
CA PRO A 33 18.62 -8.49 -17.00
C PRO A 33 19.17 -8.80 -15.61
N LEU A 34 20.27 -9.53 -15.57
CA LEU A 34 20.95 -9.83 -14.33
C LEU A 34 21.60 -8.53 -13.77
N GLY A 35 20.88 -7.86 -12.86
CA GLY A 35 21.26 -6.55 -12.29
C GLY A 35 20.40 -5.37 -12.77
N GLY A 36 19.44 -5.59 -13.67
CA GLY A 36 18.50 -4.56 -14.15
C GLY A 36 17.29 -4.36 -13.24
N SER A 37 16.58 -3.23 -13.44
CA SER A 37 15.33 -2.93 -12.72
C SER A 37 14.14 -3.70 -13.31
N ASP A 38 12.98 -3.65 -12.65
CA ASP A 38 11.75 -4.27 -13.17
C ASP A 38 11.27 -3.60 -14.46
N ASP A 39 11.64 -2.33 -14.72
CA ASP A 39 11.33 -1.59 -15.94
C ASP A 39 12.05 -2.16 -17.18
N GLU A 40 13.13 -2.90 -16.98
CA GLU A 40 13.90 -3.55 -18.05
C GLU A 40 13.39 -4.97 -18.36
N THR A 41 12.29 -5.39 -17.75
CA THR A 41 11.65 -6.67 -18.04
C THR A 41 11.25 -6.73 -19.52
N THR A 42 11.70 -7.77 -20.21
CA THR A 42 11.51 -7.93 -21.66
C THR A 42 10.75 -9.23 -21.93
N GLY A 43 9.66 -9.12 -22.70
CA GLY A 43 8.97 -10.28 -23.29
C GLY A 43 9.54 -10.61 -24.66
N ILE A 44 9.92 -11.86 -24.88
CA ILE A 44 10.43 -12.38 -26.14
C ILE A 44 9.44 -13.40 -26.66
N TYR A 45 8.82 -13.10 -27.81
CA TYR A 45 7.91 -14.02 -28.46
C TYR A 45 8.72 -15.08 -29.22
N LEU A 46 8.80 -16.29 -28.64
CA LEU A 46 9.62 -17.40 -29.12
C LEU A 46 9.32 -17.82 -30.57
N PRO A 47 8.05 -17.80 -31.05
CA PRO A 47 7.74 -18.20 -32.42
C PRO A 47 8.35 -17.32 -33.52
N PHE A 48 8.82 -16.11 -33.21
CA PHE A 48 9.55 -15.31 -34.19
C PHE A 48 10.93 -15.89 -34.55
N ALA A 49 11.47 -16.79 -33.72
CA ALA A 49 12.69 -17.56 -34.02
C ALA A 49 13.88 -16.70 -34.50
N ILE A 50 14.04 -15.50 -33.93
CA ILE A 50 15.19 -14.65 -34.19
C ILE A 50 16.43 -15.32 -33.56
N ASP A 51 17.50 -15.50 -34.33
CA ASP A 51 18.70 -16.22 -33.87
C ASP A 51 19.27 -15.65 -32.55
N HIS A 52 19.28 -14.33 -32.40
CA HIS A 52 19.76 -13.63 -31.21
C HIS A 52 18.84 -13.77 -29.98
N ASP A 53 17.61 -14.23 -30.18
CA ASP A 53 16.57 -14.42 -29.15
C ASP A 53 16.50 -15.87 -28.68
N THR A 54 17.36 -16.73 -29.21
CA THR A 54 17.46 -18.12 -28.77
C THR A 54 18.25 -18.19 -27.46
N PRO A 55 17.60 -18.52 -26.33
CA PRO A 55 18.26 -18.54 -25.02
C PRO A 55 19.28 -19.68 -24.93
N ARG A 56 20.47 -19.36 -24.44
CA ARG A 56 21.52 -20.33 -24.09
C ARG A 56 21.67 -20.40 -22.58
N ASP A 57 22.10 -21.54 -22.04
CA ASP A 57 22.36 -21.66 -20.60
C ASP A 57 23.47 -20.67 -20.18
N ALA A 58 23.17 -19.81 -19.22
CA ALA A 58 24.15 -18.96 -18.55
C ALA A 58 24.46 -19.54 -17.18
N ARG A 59 25.73 -19.46 -16.75
CA ARG A 59 26.19 -19.91 -15.44
C ARG A 59 27.27 -18.95 -14.95
N PHE A 60 27.27 -18.68 -13.65
CA PHE A 60 28.43 -18.05 -13.03
C PHE A 60 29.57 -19.06 -12.98
N PRO A 61 30.76 -18.73 -13.51
CA PRO A 61 31.93 -19.58 -13.31
C PRO A 61 32.24 -19.69 -11.81
N PRO A 62 32.71 -20.85 -11.33
CA PRO A 62 33.23 -20.95 -9.98
C PRO A 62 34.44 -20.02 -9.82
N PRO A 63 34.63 -19.40 -8.64
CA PRO A 63 35.78 -18.52 -8.41
C PRO A 63 37.08 -19.32 -8.47
N ASP A 64 38.14 -18.72 -9.01
CA ASP A 64 39.49 -19.27 -9.06
C ASP A 64 40.52 -18.46 -8.24
N ALA A 65 41.77 -18.90 -8.23
CA ALA A 65 42.84 -18.24 -7.47
C ALA A 65 43.26 -16.86 -8.03
N ALA A 66 42.92 -16.56 -9.28
CA ALA A 66 43.16 -15.27 -9.92
C ALA A 66 42.01 -14.28 -9.66
N ASP A 67 40.82 -14.75 -9.26
CA ASP A 67 39.68 -13.93 -8.83
C ASP A 67 39.87 -13.25 -7.46
N LEU A 68 41.09 -13.19 -6.94
CA LEU A 68 41.44 -12.43 -5.72
C LEU A 68 41.21 -10.94 -5.96
N GLY A 69 39.98 -10.49 -5.66
CA GLY A 69 39.59 -9.09 -5.75
C GLY A 69 40.14 -8.23 -4.62
N ASP A 70 40.09 -6.91 -4.82
CA ASP A 70 40.39 -5.93 -3.79
C ASP A 70 39.37 -6.00 -2.62
N ILE A 71 39.81 -5.65 -1.41
CA ILE A 71 38.95 -5.55 -0.23
C ILE A 71 37.76 -4.61 -0.47
N THR A 72 37.94 -3.60 -1.32
CA THR A 72 36.87 -2.69 -1.76
C THR A 72 35.77 -3.44 -2.50
N THR A 73 36.11 -4.33 -3.43
CA THR A 73 35.15 -5.14 -4.19
C THR A 73 34.44 -6.15 -3.30
N ALA A 74 35.17 -6.79 -2.38
CA ALA A 74 34.57 -7.67 -1.37
C ALA A 74 33.60 -6.91 -0.45
N ARG A 75 33.95 -5.68 -0.05
CA ARG A 75 33.08 -4.82 0.76
C ARG A 75 31.86 -4.36 -0.01
N LEU A 76 32.00 -4.02 -1.29
CA LEU A 76 30.89 -3.71 -2.19
C LEU A 76 29.95 -4.90 -2.36
N LEU A 77 30.48 -6.10 -2.60
CA LEU A 77 29.69 -7.32 -2.69
C LEU A 77 28.98 -7.62 -1.37
N TYR A 78 29.66 -7.45 -0.24
CA TYR A 78 29.06 -7.61 1.09
C TYR A 78 27.92 -6.61 1.34
N GLU A 79 28.13 -5.34 1.04
CA GLU A 79 27.09 -4.30 1.18
C GLU A 79 25.93 -4.54 0.22
N ALA A 80 26.21 -4.90 -1.04
CA ALA A 80 25.21 -5.25 -2.04
C ALA A 80 24.40 -6.49 -1.62
N ALA A 81 25.06 -7.53 -1.11
CA ALA A 81 24.40 -8.70 -0.54
C ALA A 81 23.54 -8.32 0.66
N ARG A 82 24.05 -7.49 1.59
CA ARG A 82 23.28 -7.02 2.75
C ARG A 82 22.03 -6.23 2.33
N LEU A 83 22.12 -5.44 1.27
CA LEU A 83 20.99 -4.71 0.68
C LEU A 83 20.04 -5.62 -0.11
N ALA A 84 20.55 -6.64 -0.81
CA ALA A 84 19.74 -7.61 -1.55
C ALA A 84 18.97 -8.54 -0.61
N PHE A 85 19.63 -9.04 0.44
CA PHE A 85 19.04 -9.91 1.47
C PHE A 85 18.13 -9.17 2.45
N ARG A 86 18.11 -7.84 2.41
CA ARG A 86 17.11 -7.04 3.13
C ARG A 86 15.70 -7.47 2.75
N ASN A 87 15.47 -7.83 1.48
CA ASN A 87 14.18 -8.28 0.97
C ASN A 87 13.78 -9.71 1.39
N GLY A 88 14.64 -10.48 2.08
CA GLY A 88 14.59 -11.95 1.98
C GLY A 88 14.34 -12.80 3.23
N ALA A 89 14.27 -12.27 4.46
CA ALA A 89 14.30 -13.16 5.65
C ALA A 89 13.30 -12.85 6.77
N GLY A 90 12.39 -11.88 6.58
CA GLY A 90 11.39 -11.52 7.58
C GLY A 90 9.96 -11.90 7.16
N PRO A 91 9.03 -12.10 8.11
CA PRO A 91 7.61 -12.32 7.78
C PRO A 91 6.93 -11.11 7.10
N PHE A 92 7.60 -9.94 7.09
CA PHE A 92 7.10 -8.69 6.55
C PHE A 92 7.96 -8.22 5.37
N ARG A 93 7.34 -7.93 4.23
CA ARG A 93 8.00 -7.48 2.99
C ARG A 93 8.41 -6.00 3.05
N ALA A 94 7.65 -5.18 3.75
CA ALA A 94 7.86 -3.74 3.81
C ALA A 94 9.08 -3.33 4.62
N LEU A 95 9.45 -4.07 5.68
CA LEU A 95 10.50 -3.65 6.64
C LEU A 95 11.85 -3.32 5.98
N ALA A 96 12.17 -3.98 4.87
CA ALA A 96 13.38 -3.75 4.10
C ALA A 96 13.43 -2.40 3.38
N LYS A 97 12.26 -1.82 3.13
CA LYS A 97 12.02 -0.68 2.23
C LYS A 97 11.47 0.55 2.94
N LEU A 98 11.38 0.53 4.27
CA LEU A 98 10.99 1.70 5.06
C LEU A 98 12.21 2.62 5.26
N SER A 99 11.98 3.93 5.21
CA SER A 99 12.99 4.93 5.59
C SER A 99 13.20 5.03 7.11
N PHE A 100 12.38 4.32 7.91
CA PHE A 100 12.42 4.31 9.37
C PHE A 100 12.40 2.88 9.93
N ARG A 101 12.78 2.71 11.20
CA ARG A 101 12.65 1.45 11.93
C ARG A 101 11.44 1.51 12.87
N PRO A 102 10.37 0.72 12.63
CA PRO A 102 9.22 0.69 13.53
C PRO A 102 9.62 0.09 14.89
N ARG A 103 8.98 0.58 15.95
CA ARG A 103 9.07 -0.02 17.29
C ARG A 103 8.24 -1.30 17.34
N ALA A 104 8.55 -2.20 18.28
CA ALA A 104 7.89 -3.50 18.38
C ALA A 104 6.35 -3.40 18.49
N TYR A 105 5.83 -2.44 19.26
CA TYR A 105 4.38 -2.23 19.38
C TYR A 105 3.74 -1.78 18.05
N GLN A 106 4.45 -1.01 17.23
CA GLN A 106 3.95 -0.51 15.94
C GLN A 106 3.77 -1.64 14.91
N ILE A 107 4.32 -2.82 15.18
CA ILE A 107 4.18 -4.01 14.33
C ILE A 107 2.90 -4.79 14.70
N VAL A 108 2.29 -4.55 15.87
CA VAL A 108 1.09 -5.29 16.31
C VAL A 108 -0.09 -5.11 15.35
N PRO A 109 -0.47 -3.88 14.93
CA PRO A 109 -1.56 -3.70 13.95
C PRO A 109 -1.26 -4.39 12.62
N LEU A 110 0.01 -4.38 12.19
CA LEU A 110 0.45 -5.06 10.97
C LEU A 110 0.20 -6.57 11.04
N VAL A 111 0.58 -7.22 12.15
CA VAL A 111 0.35 -8.66 12.36
C VAL A 111 -1.14 -8.97 12.36
N MET A 112 -1.96 -8.15 13.02
CA MET A 112 -3.40 -8.32 13.06
C MET A 112 -4.01 -8.20 11.66
N ALA A 113 -3.58 -7.22 10.87
CA ALA A 113 -4.06 -6.99 9.51
C ALA A 113 -3.75 -8.17 8.58
N LEU A 114 -2.53 -8.73 8.68
CA LEU A 114 -2.10 -9.84 7.83
C LEU A 114 -2.83 -11.16 8.11
N ARG A 115 -3.57 -11.27 9.23
CA ARG A 115 -4.46 -12.39 9.53
C ARG A 115 -5.85 -12.25 8.89
N GLN A 116 -6.14 -11.12 8.25
CA GLN A 116 -7.43 -10.84 7.63
C GLN A 116 -7.30 -10.84 6.11
N GLU A 117 -8.26 -11.45 5.41
CA GLU A 117 -8.37 -11.37 3.94
C GLU A 117 -8.73 -9.97 3.46
N ILE A 118 -9.67 -9.32 4.16
CA ILE A 118 -10.01 -7.91 4.01
C ILE A 118 -9.70 -7.20 5.33
N VAL A 119 -8.79 -6.23 5.29
CA VAL A 119 -8.31 -5.55 6.49
C VAL A 119 -9.37 -4.59 7.01
N ARG A 120 -9.85 -4.83 8.23
CA ARG A 120 -10.72 -3.92 8.99
C ARG A 120 -10.17 -3.74 10.40
N LEU A 121 -9.56 -2.58 10.65
CA LEU A 121 -8.87 -2.30 11.91
C LEU A 121 -9.23 -0.92 12.43
N LEU A 122 -9.37 -0.82 13.76
CA LEU A 122 -9.37 0.42 14.51
C LEU A 122 -8.11 0.45 15.37
N ILE A 123 -7.23 1.40 15.11
CA ILE A 123 -6.01 1.66 15.88
C ILE A 123 -6.32 2.84 16.80
N ALA A 124 -6.50 2.52 18.08
CA ALA A 124 -6.98 3.43 19.11
C ALA A 124 -5.91 3.77 20.17
N ASP A 125 -4.64 3.87 19.77
CA ASP A 125 -3.53 4.17 20.69
C ASP A 125 -3.49 5.64 21.11
N ASP A 126 -2.76 5.94 22.19
CA ASP A 126 -2.63 7.31 22.70
C ASP A 126 -2.04 8.32 21.68
N VAL A 127 -2.25 9.60 21.96
CA VAL A 127 -1.66 10.69 21.16
C VAL A 127 -0.13 10.60 21.21
N GLY A 128 0.51 10.71 20.04
CA GLY A 128 1.98 10.68 19.93
C GLY A 128 2.62 9.29 19.92
N VAL A 129 1.85 8.20 20.06
CA VAL A 129 2.37 6.82 19.99
C VAL A 129 2.86 6.44 18.60
N GLY A 130 2.31 7.09 17.56
CA GLY A 130 2.72 6.91 16.17
C GLY A 130 1.72 6.15 15.30
N LYS A 131 0.41 6.34 15.52
CA LYS A 131 -0.68 5.77 14.69
C LYS A 131 -0.49 5.97 13.19
N THR A 132 -0.03 7.17 12.79
CA THR A 132 0.32 7.47 11.39
C THR A 132 1.38 6.51 10.86
N VAL A 133 2.42 6.23 11.65
CA VAL A 133 3.50 5.32 11.28
C VAL A 133 2.99 3.88 11.12
N GLU A 134 2.08 3.45 12.00
CA GLU A 134 1.45 2.12 11.94
C GLU A 134 0.58 1.97 10.69
N ALA A 135 -0.21 2.99 10.36
CA ALA A 135 -1.03 3.00 9.14
C ALA A 135 -0.16 2.97 7.87
N LEU A 136 0.93 3.73 7.83
CA LEU A 136 1.87 3.75 6.69
C LEU A 136 2.65 2.44 6.56
N LEU A 137 3.07 1.84 7.68
CA LEU A 137 3.70 0.51 7.71
C LEU A 137 2.76 -0.54 7.09
N LEU A 138 1.50 -0.55 7.51
CA LEU A 138 0.48 -1.45 6.98
C LEU A 138 0.20 -1.20 5.50
N THR A 139 0.06 0.07 5.10
CA THR A 139 -0.14 0.46 3.70
C THR A 139 0.99 -0.08 2.83
N ARG A 140 2.24 0.13 3.24
CA ARG A 140 3.40 -0.34 2.50
C ARG A 140 3.42 -1.86 2.39
N GLU A 141 3.13 -2.58 3.48
CA GLU A 141 3.09 -4.05 3.44
C GLU A 141 2.04 -4.57 2.46
N LEU A 142 0.83 -4.00 2.48
CA LEU A 142 -0.24 -4.40 1.57
C LEU A 142 0.14 -4.14 0.10
N MET A 143 0.82 -3.02 -0.19
CA MET A 143 1.34 -2.71 -1.52
C MET A 143 2.43 -3.69 -1.96
N GLU A 144 3.40 -4.01 -1.10
CA GLU A 144 4.47 -4.99 -1.38
C GLU A 144 3.94 -6.43 -1.55
N ARG A 145 2.75 -6.70 -0.99
CA ARG A 145 2.00 -7.94 -1.21
C ARG A 145 1.10 -7.91 -2.44
N ARG A 146 1.02 -6.77 -3.14
CA ARG A 146 0.11 -6.52 -4.27
C ARG A 146 -1.37 -6.72 -3.90
N ARG A 147 -1.73 -6.59 -2.61
CA ARG A 147 -3.11 -6.64 -2.13
C ARG A 147 -3.87 -5.34 -2.39
N VAL A 148 -3.14 -4.23 -2.43
CA VAL A 148 -3.67 -2.90 -2.73
C VAL A 148 -2.71 -2.21 -3.69
N ARG A 149 -3.24 -1.42 -4.62
CA ARG A 149 -2.45 -0.63 -5.58
C ARG A 149 -2.67 0.87 -5.39
N ARG A 150 -3.83 1.22 -4.84
CA ARG A 150 -4.27 2.59 -4.58
C ARG A 150 -4.67 2.72 -3.12
N PHE A 151 -4.51 3.91 -2.55
CA PHE A 151 -5.04 4.21 -1.23
C PHE A 151 -5.55 5.65 -1.12
N ALA A 152 -6.51 5.86 -0.22
CA ALA A 152 -6.95 7.18 0.18
C ALA A 152 -6.83 7.36 1.71
N VAL A 153 -6.24 8.48 2.13
CA VAL A 153 -6.32 8.94 3.52
C VAL A 153 -7.42 9.99 3.62
N ILE A 154 -8.42 9.76 4.44
CA ILE A 154 -9.48 10.71 4.76
C ILE A 154 -9.19 11.30 6.13
N CYS A 155 -8.95 12.61 6.20
CA CYS A 155 -8.58 13.28 7.45
C CYS A 155 -9.19 14.68 7.54
N LEU A 156 -9.04 15.32 8.71
CA LEU A 156 -9.45 16.71 8.88
C LEU A 156 -8.59 17.65 7.99
N PRO A 157 -9.15 18.77 7.49
CA PRO A 157 -8.46 19.65 6.55
C PRO A 157 -7.06 20.10 6.97
N HIS A 158 -6.84 20.31 8.27
CA HIS A 158 -5.56 20.78 8.82
C HIS A 158 -4.49 19.69 8.92
N LEU A 159 -4.87 18.41 8.82
CA LEU A 159 -3.96 17.27 8.85
C LEU A 159 -3.50 16.83 7.45
N CYS A 160 -4.14 17.34 6.38
CA CYS A 160 -3.85 16.91 5.01
C CYS A 160 -2.38 17.14 4.62
N ASP A 161 -1.85 18.33 4.90
CA ASP A 161 -0.47 18.69 4.54
C ASP A 161 0.54 17.89 5.39
N GLN A 162 0.22 17.62 6.67
CA GLN A 162 1.03 16.73 7.52
C GLN A 162 1.07 15.30 6.99
N TRP A 163 -0.08 14.74 6.62
CA TRP A 163 -0.15 13.40 6.02
C TRP A 163 0.63 13.30 4.72
N GLN A 164 0.57 14.34 3.88
CA GLN A 164 1.34 14.36 2.62
C GLN A 164 2.83 14.31 2.89
N GLN A 165 3.31 15.13 3.82
CA GLN A 165 4.71 15.14 4.21
C GLN A 165 5.13 13.77 4.77
N GLU A 166 4.31 13.18 5.65
CA GLU A 166 4.60 11.88 6.24
C GLU A 166 4.64 10.74 5.22
N ILE A 167 3.70 10.73 4.27
CA ILE A 167 3.69 9.74 3.18
C ILE A 167 4.94 9.91 2.30
N ARG A 168 5.31 11.14 1.94
CA ARG A 168 6.52 11.42 1.15
C ARG A 168 7.77 10.95 1.88
N ASP A 169 7.95 11.37 3.13
CA ASP A 169 9.18 11.09 3.89
C ASP A 169 9.33 9.61 4.25
N LYS A 170 8.21 8.93 4.53
CA LYS A 170 8.23 7.54 5.02
C LYS A 170 8.10 6.50 3.93
N LEU A 171 7.35 6.79 2.87
CA LEU A 171 7.04 5.84 1.80
C LEU A 171 7.67 6.19 0.45
N ASP A 172 8.20 7.41 0.27
CA ASP A 172 8.67 7.92 -1.01
C ASP A 172 7.56 7.93 -2.07
N ILE A 173 6.35 8.35 -1.65
CA ILE A 173 5.16 8.41 -2.49
C ILE A 173 4.63 9.84 -2.52
N ASP A 174 4.38 10.38 -3.72
CA ASP A 174 3.70 11.66 -3.89
C ASP A 174 2.17 11.47 -3.94
N ALA A 175 1.53 11.58 -2.77
CA ALA A 175 0.07 11.59 -2.67
C ALA A 175 -0.51 12.98 -2.95
N VAL A 176 -1.63 13.04 -3.70
CA VAL A 176 -2.30 14.31 -4.01
C VAL A 176 -3.29 14.70 -2.92
N ILE A 177 -3.29 15.98 -2.53
CA ILE A 177 -4.28 16.51 -1.59
C ILE A 177 -5.52 16.96 -2.37
N ILE A 178 -6.66 16.35 -2.08
CA ILE A 178 -7.99 16.66 -2.65
C ILE A 178 -8.83 17.40 -1.59
N ARG A 179 -9.00 18.70 -1.82
CA ARG A 179 -9.85 19.60 -1.01
C ARG A 179 -10.40 20.71 -1.90
N SER A 180 -11.31 21.53 -1.37
CA SER A 180 -11.97 22.60 -2.14
C SER A 180 -10.98 23.51 -2.88
N SER A 181 -9.83 23.82 -2.27
CA SER A 181 -8.82 24.72 -2.86
C SER A 181 -7.92 24.06 -3.90
N THR A 182 -7.83 22.72 -3.96
CA THR A 182 -6.95 22.00 -4.89
C THR A 182 -7.71 21.37 -6.06
N GLN A 183 -9.01 21.08 -5.89
CA GLN A 183 -9.83 20.37 -6.88
C GLN A 183 -9.70 20.95 -8.30
N ALA A 184 -9.98 22.24 -8.48
CA ALA A 184 -9.96 22.87 -9.80
C ALA A 184 -8.58 22.83 -10.47
N ARG A 185 -7.49 22.78 -9.69
CA ARG A 185 -6.14 22.62 -10.23
C ARG A 185 -5.88 21.18 -10.66
N LEU A 186 -6.33 20.21 -9.87
CA LEU A 186 -6.19 18.78 -10.19
C LEU A 186 -7.00 18.41 -11.44
N ASP A 187 -8.24 18.88 -11.54
CA ASP A 187 -9.08 18.59 -12.72
C ASP A 187 -8.45 19.10 -14.02
N ARG A 188 -7.76 20.24 -13.99
CA ARG A 188 -7.04 20.77 -15.16
C ARG A 188 -5.81 19.95 -15.57
N GLN A 189 -5.28 19.13 -14.66
CA GLN A 189 -4.13 18.26 -14.93
C GLN A 189 -4.57 16.90 -15.51
N ILE A 190 -5.86 16.58 -15.44
CA ILE A 190 -6.44 15.34 -15.97
C ILE A 190 -6.87 15.59 -17.41
N GLN A 191 -6.48 14.69 -18.31
CA GLN A 191 -6.95 14.69 -19.69
C GLN A 191 -8.15 13.75 -19.82
N GLY A 192 -9.24 14.23 -20.43
CA GLY A 192 -10.47 13.47 -20.61
C GLY A 192 -11.43 13.57 -19.42
N ASP A 193 -12.43 12.68 -19.39
CA ASP A 193 -13.55 12.71 -18.44
C ASP A 193 -13.33 11.84 -17.19
N THR A 194 -12.08 11.46 -16.89
CA THR A 194 -11.76 10.67 -15.70
C THR A 194 -11.85 11.54 -14.45
N SER A 195 -12.45 11.00 -13.39
CA SER A 195 -12.50 11.72 -12.11
C SER A 195 -11.13 11.80 -11.45
N VAL A 196 -10.96 12.79 -10.57
CA VAL A 196 -9.76 12.90 -9.71
C VAL A 196 -9.53 11.66 -8.83
N TYR A 197 -10.60 10.95 -8.46
CA TYR A 197 -10.54 9.79 -7.57
C TYR A 197 -10.04 8.53 -8.28
N ASP A 198 -10.32 8.40 -9.57
CA ASP A 198 -9.85 7.25 -10.35
C ASP A 198 -8.46 7.51 -10.95
N TYR A 199 -8.20 8.75 -11.38
CA TYR A 199 -6.93 9.13 -12.01
C TYR A 199 -5.73 9.05 -11.07
N TYR A 200 -5.83 9.57 -9.84
CA TYR A 200 -4.71 9.58 -8.90
C TYR A 200 -4.75 8.36 -7.96
N PRO A 201 -3.73 7.50 -7.95
CA PRO A 201 -3.73 6.27 -7.14
C PRO A 201 -3.53 6.53 -5.64
N TYR A 202 -2.89 7.63 -5.26
CA TYR A 202 -2.52 7.95 -3.88
C TYR A 202 -3.11 9.29 -3.48
N GLN A 203 -4.07 9.26 -2.57
CA GLN A 203 -4.96 10.40 -2.32
C GLN A 203 -4.98 10.75 -0.83
N ILE A 204 -5.02 12.04 -0.53
CA ILE A 204 -5.30 12.57 0.80
C ILE A 204 -6.49 13.51 0.67
N ILE A 205 -7.61 13.15 1.26
CA ILE A 205 -8.90 13.79 1.01
C ILE A 205 -9.40 14.42 2.30
N SER A 206 -9.72 15.71 2.23
CA SER A 206 -10.36 16.38 3.35
C SER A 206 -11.76 15.83 3.58
N ILE A 207 -12.05 15.38 4.80
CA ILE A 207 -13.36 14.83 5.14
C ILE A 207 -14.51 15.85 4.98
N ASP A 208 -14.23 17.13 5.24
CA ASP A 208 -15.21 18.20 5.06
C ASP A 208 -15.49 18.51 3.59
N TYR A 209 -14.56 18.17 2.71
CA TYR A 209 -14.74 18.25 1.26
C TYR A 209 -15.57 17.06 0.75
N ILE A 210 -15.22 15.83 1.14
CA ILE A 210 -15.75 14.60 0.52
C ILE A 210 -17.10 14.13 1.08
N LYS A 211 -17.49 14.57 2.28
CA LYS A 211 -18.77 14.18 2.90
C LYS A 211 -20.01 14.70 2.17
N ALA A 212 -19.86 15.74 1.35
CA ALA A 212 -20.97 16.35 0.60
C ALA A 212 -21.53 15.33 -0.42
N ALA A 213 -22.86 15.18 -0.48
CA ALA A 213 -23.52 14.13 -1.26
C ALA A 213 -23.07 14.10 -2.74
N SER A 214 -22.94 15.25 -3.38
CA SER A 214 -22.50 15.38 -4.79
C SER A 214 -21.10 14.81 -5.07
N ARG A 215 -20.25 14.67 -4.06
CA ARG A 215 -18.88 14.14 -4.19
C ARG A 215 -18.75 12.75 -3.59
N ARG A 216 -19.42 12.53 -2.46
CA ARG A 216 -19.44 11.26 -1.73
C ARG A 216 -19.79 10.10 -2.65
N ASP A 217 -20.86 10.23 -3.44
CA ASP A 217 -21.39 9.11 -4.20
C ASP A 217 -20.41 8.67 -5.30
N VAL A 218 -19.81 9.64 -6.00
CA VAL A 218 -18.75 9.40 -7.01
C VAL A 218 -17.52 8.76 -6.35
N PHE A 219 -17.09 9.28 -5.20
CA PHE A 219 -15.93 8.73 -4.50
C PHE A 219 -16.19 7.31 -3.98
N VAL A 220 -17.35 7.00 -3.41
CA VAL A 220 -17.66 5.65 -2.92
C VAL A 220 -17.57 4.62 -4.04
N GLU A 221 -18.04 4.97 -5.24
CA GLU A 221 -17.94 4.11 -6.42
C GLU A 221 -16.48 3.88 -6.82
N GLN A 222 -15.69 4.94 -6.87
CA GLN A 222 -14.33 4.95 -7.42
C GLN A 222 -13.23 4.84 -6.35
N CYS A 223 -13.58 4.59 -5.08
CA CYS A 223 -12.59 4.70 -4.01
C CYS A 223 -11.49 3.64 -4.14
N PRO A 224 -10.26 3.98 -3.72
CA PRO A 224 -9.16 3.03 -3.64
C PRO A 224 -9.45 1.79 -2.78
N GLU A 225 -8.69 0.71 -3.01
CA GLU A 225 -8.87 -0.57 -2.31
C GLU A 225 -8.57 -0.47 -0.80
N LEU A 226 -7.76 0.51 -0.39
CA LEU A 226 -7.47 0.87 0.99
C LEU A 226 -7.92 2.28 1.30
N VAL A 227 -8.74 2.43 2.35
CA VAL A 227 -9.09 3.74 2.92
C VAL A 227 -8.61 3.78 4.37
N ILE A 228 -7.85 4.83 4.69
CA ILE A 228 -7.38 5.16 6.04
C ILE A 228 -8.18 6.36 6.51
N ILE A 229 -8.74 6.31 7.72
CA ILE A 229 -9.51 7.40 8.30
C ILE A 229 -8.77 7.87 9.53
N ASP A 230 -8.29 9.10 9.50
CA ASP A 230 -7.68 9.73 10.67
C ASP A 230 -8.71 10.53 11.47
N GLU A 231 -8.53 10.55 12.78
CA GLU A 231 -9.50 11.07 13.75
C GLU A 231 -10.91 10.49 13.54
N ALA A 232 -11.00 9.16 13.47
CA ALA A 232 -12.24 8.44 13.19
C ALA A 232 -13.37 8.78 14.16
N HIS A 233 -13.05 9.19 15.39
CA HIS A 233 -14.03 9.69 16.37
C HIS A 233 -14.86 10.88 15.86
N ALA A 234 -14.30 11.71 14.97
CA ALA A 234 -15.00 12.83 14.34
C ALA A 234 -16.11 12.39 13.36
N CYS A 235 -16.20 11.08 13.10
CA CYS A 235 -17.17 10.42 12.23
C CYS A 235 -18.14 9.51 12.99
N ALA A 236 -18.04 9.42 14.33
CA ALA A 236 -18.98 8.66 15.13
C ALA A 236 -20.40 9.25 15.05
N ARG A 237 -21.41 8.43 15.35
CA ARG A 237 -22.82 8.82 15.36
C ARG A 237 -23.35 8.94 16.79
N PRO A 238 -23.28 10.12 17.43
CA PRO A 238 -23.92 10.35 18.72
C PRO A 238 -25.44 10.53 18.60
N GLU A 239 -26.16 10.27 19.70
CA GLU A 239 -27.49 10.83 19.92
C GLU A 239 -27.49 12.36 19.75
N GLY A 240 -28.41 12.87 18.91
CA GLY A 240 -28.48 14.30 18.57
C GLY A 240 -27.37 14.79 17.63
N ALA A 241 -26.70 13.90 16.89
CA ALA A 241 -25.63 14.24 15.95
C ALA A 241 -25.99 15.42 15.03
N SER A 242 -25.04 16.35 14.88
CA SER A 242 -25.17 17.43 13.89
C SER A 242 -25.24 16.88 12.47
N GLU A 243 -25.87 17.61 11.55
CA GLU A 243 -25.94 17.23 10.12
C GLU A 243 -24.55 16.91 9.54
N LYS A 244 -23.52 17.67 9.93
CA LYS A 244 -22.13 17.43 9.52
C LYS A 244 -21.60 16.07 9.97
N GLN A 245 -21.84 15.67 11.21
CA GLN A 245 -21.41 14.36 11.73
C GLN A 245 -22.18 13.22 11.05
N GLN A 246 -23.48 13.41 10.83
CA GLN A 246 -24.31 12.44 10.09
C GLN A 246 -23.77 12.22 8.67
N GLN A 247 -23.36 13.28 7.96
CA GLN A 247 -22.75 13.17 6.62
C GLN A 247 -21.41 12.42 6.64
N ARG A 248 -20.55 12.67 7.65
CA ARG A 248 -19.27 11.96 7.82
C ARG A 248 -19.48 10.47 8.09
N TYR A 249 -20.36 10.14 9.03
CA TYR A 249 -20.73 8.75 9.33
C TYR A 249 -21.32 8.06 8.09
N HIS A 250 -22.21 8.72 7.36
CA HIS A 250 -22.82 8.18 6.15
C HIS A 250 -21.79 7.92 5.03
N LEU A 251 -20.76 8.76 4.89
CA LEU A 251 -19.66 8.47 3.97
C LEU A 251 -18.96 7.16 4.37
N LEU A 252 -18.59 7.02 5.64
CA LEU A 252 -17.88 5.83 6.11
C LEU A 252 -18.73 4.57 6.05
N SER A 253 -20.03 4.64 6.36
CA SER A 253 -20.92 3.48 6.29
C SER A 253 -21.07 2.97 4.86
N ARG A 254 -21.10 3.87 3.87
CA ARG A 254 -21.12 3.54 2.45
C ARG A 254 -19.83 2.86 2.00
N LEU A 255 -18.68 3.30 2.50
CA LEU A 255 -17.38 2.66 2.23
C LEU A 255 -17.29 1.29 2.91
N ALA A 256 -17.68 1.19 4.18
CA ALA A 256 -17.67 -0.04 4.96
C ALA A 256 -18.63 -1.12 4.43
N ALA A 257 -19.71 -0.72 3.75
CA ALA A 257 -20.65 -1.62 3.10
C ALA A 257 -20.06 -2.35 1.88
N LYS A 258 -18.95 -1.87 1.31
CA LYS A 258 -18.27 -2.55 0.20
C LYS A 258 -17.54 -3.80 0.74
N PRO A 259 -17.84 -5.02 0.23
CA PRO A 259 -17.26 -6.26 0.77
C PRO A 259 -15.73 -6.31 0.74
N GLU A 260 -15.12 -5.84 -0.36
CA GLU A 260 -13.68 -5.91 -0.59
C GLU A 260 -12.90 -4.69 -0.08
N GLN A 261 -13.57 -3.75 0.60
CA GLN A 261 -12.93 -2.53 1.06
C GLN A 261 -12.05 -2.77 2.28
N ASN A 262 -10.75 -2.51 2.13
CA ASN A 262 -9.85 -2.42 3.28
C ASN A 262 -10.05 -1.06 3.97
N LEU A 263 -10.27 -1.10 5.28
CA LEU A 263 -10.63 0.05 6.11
C LEU A 263 -9.76 0.09 7.36
N VAL A 264 -8.98 1.14 7.52
CA VAL A 264 -8.14 1.37 8.71
C VAL A 264 -8.55 2.68 9.35
N MET A 265 -9.08 2.62 10.56
CA MET A 265 -9.49 3.79 11.31
C MET A 265 -8.46 4.08 12.40
N LEU A 266 -8.09 5.35 12.55
CA LEU A 266 -7.14 5.84 13.54
C LEU A 266 -7.86 6.83 14.45
N THR A 267 -7.65 6.72 15.75
CA THR A 267 -8.15 7.70 16.71
C THR A 267 -7.33 7.63 17.99
N ALA A 268 -7.12 8.75 18.67
CA ALA A 268 -6.58 8.71 20.03
C ALA A 268 -7.66 8.53 21.10
N THR A 269 -8.87 8.93 20.78
CA THR A 269 -10.01 8.97 21.70
C THR A 269 -11.19 8.32 20.99
N PRO A 270 -11.35 6.98 21.08
CA PRO A 270 -12.40 6.29 20.33
C PRO A 270 -13.82 6.69 20.77
N HIS A 271 -13.97 7.29 21.95
CA HIS A 271 -15.19 7.93 22.41
C HIS A 271 -14.90 8.95 23.53
N SER A 272 -15.79 9.93 23.74
CA SER A 272 -15.72 10.86 24.89
C SER A 272 -16.48 10.33 26.12
N GLY A 273 -16.47 9.01 26.34
CA GLY A 273 -17.28 8.36 27.40
C GLY A 273 -18.69 7.95 26.98
N LYS A 274 -19.10 8.20 25.73
CA LYS A 274 -20.41 7.77 25.20
C LYS A 274 -20.29 6.44 24.47
N GLN A 275 -20.99 5.42 24.98
CA GLN A 275 -20.93 4.06 24.46
C GLN A 275 -21.44 3.96 23.01
N GLU A 276 -22.49 4.70 22.65
CA GLU A 276 -23.06 4.71 21.30
C GLU A 276 -22.08 5.19 20.23
N GLU A 277 -21.28 6.20 20.53
CA GLU A 277 -20.26 6.72 19.60
C GLU A 277 -19.25 5.61 19.28
N PHE A 278 -18.80 4.89 20.32
CA PHE A 278 -17.88 3.79 20.15
C PHE A 278 -18.50 2.63 19.36
N HIS A 279 -19.72 2.20 19.72
CA HIS A 279 -20.46 1.16 19.00
C HIS A 279 -20.66 1.52 17.53
N SER A 280 -20.95 2.78 17.23
CA SER A 280 -21.11 3.24 15.85
C SER A 280 -19.83 3.07 15.03
N LEU A 281 -18.65 3.31 15.63
CA LEU A 281 -17.36 3.08 14.97
C LEU A 281 -17.07 1.59 14.82
N LEU A 282 -17.31 0.79 15.85
CA LEU A 282 -17.12 -0.66 15.76
C LEU A 282 -18.02 -1.28 14.67
N GLY A 283 -19.25 -0.79 14.55
CA GLY A 283 -20.19 -1.14 13.48
C GLY A 283 -19.66 -0.89 12.07
N LEU A 284 -18.77 0.10 11.89
CA LEU A 284 -18.09 0.34 10.60
C LEU A 284 -17.01 -0.70 10.29
N LEU A 285 -16.43 -1.35 11.30
CA LEU A 285 -15.53 -2.48 11.09
C LEU A 285 -16.35 -3.72 10.72
N LYS A 286 -17.33 -4.07 11.55
CA LYS A 286 -18.27 -5.16 11.27
C LYS A 286 -19.61 -4.78 11.85
N SER A 287 -20.68 -5.00 11.09
CA SER A 287 -22.04 -4.63 11.50
C SER A 287 -22.45 -5.26 12.82
N GLU A 288 -22.03 -6.51 13.07
CA GLU A 288 -22.29 -7.23 14.33
C GLU A 288 -21.69 -6.56 15.57
N PHE A 289 -20.67 -5.72 15.40
CA PHE A 289 -20.02 -5.03 16.51
C PHE A 289 -20.77 -3.78 16.99
N ALA A 290 -21.78 -3.33 16.25
CA ALA A 290 -22.65 -2.24 16.71
C ALA A 290 -23.50 -2.64 17.93
N ASP A 291 -23.78 -3.93 18.06
CA ASP A 291 -24.64 -4.50 19.10
C ASP A 291 -23.85 -5.25 20.19
N LEU A 292 -22.52 -5.11 20.22
CA LEU A 292 -21.67 -5.74 21.22
C LEU A 292 -22.01 -5.24 22.62
N ASP A 293 -22.32 -6.14 23.54
CA ASP A 293 -22.42 -5.80 24.96
C ASP A 293 -21.00 -5.59 25.52
N LEU A 294 -20.58 -4.33 25.59
CA LEU A 294 -19.30 -3.96 26.15
C LEU A 294 -19.44 -3.80 27.67
N PRO A 295 -18.59 -4.47 28.46
CA PRO A 295 -18.59 -4.26 29.90
C PRO A 295 -18.29 -2.80 30.20
N THR A 296 -19.19 -2.14 30.92
CA THR A 296 -18.97 -0.79 31.41
C THR A 296 -17.78 -0.81 32.38
N SER A 297 -16.70 -0.14 32.02
CA SER A 297 -15.57 0.08 32.91
C SER A 297 -16.05 0.91 34.12
N SER A 298 -16.14 0.24 35.27
CA SER A 298 -16.41 0.80 36.60
C SER A 298 -15.30 1.73 37.07
#